data_AF-A0A2S6V7Y9-F1
#
_entry.id   AF-A0A2S6V7Y9-F1
#
_cell.length_a   1.000
_cell.length_b   1.000
_cell.length_c   1.000
_cell.angle_alpha   90.00
_cell.angle_beta   90.00
_cell.angle_gamma   90.00
#
_symmetry.space_group_name_H-M   'P 1'
#
loop_
_entity.id
_entity.type
_entity.pdbx_description
1 polymer ?
#
loop_
_entity_poly.entity_id
_entity_poly.type
_entity_poly.pdbx_seq_one_letter_code
_entity_poly.pdbx_strand_id
1 'polypeptide(L)'
;MNKKALWQQVHSATSEEQKLIERVLASSAALKPALIEALSEMNKSTARSKFLQYVLETALAVSREVKIADTDLDDPQTGFETMVKVFARPEALKVLAPADPLAAARLKGVQVKQELLYGDGQPLKSEEVAQLLHITRQAVDKRRLKGQLLGLSLGRRGYLYPVWQFQAGQVLPGLERVLAALKDYDTWTQLMFLKTGDVRLDGATPLERLQAGDIDTVVWAAECYGTPGAA
;
A
#
# COMPACT_ATOMS: atom_id res chain seq x y z
N MET A 1 11.01 -24.12 13.77
CA MET A 1 12.21 -24.31 14.61
C MET A 1 11.88 -23.90 16.05
N ASN A 2 11.98 -24.82 17.02
CA ASN A 2 11.58 -24.51 18.41
C ASN A 2 12.52 -23.44 19.00
N LYS A 3 11.97 -22.46 19.74
CA LYS A 3 12.68 -21.39 20.45
C LYS A 3 13.93 -21.92 21.18
N LYS A 4 13.83 -23.08 21.84
CA LYS A 4 14.95 -23.72 22.56
C LYS A 4 16.14 -24.08 21.64
N ALA A 5 15.87 -24.55 20.42
CA ALA A 5 16.90 -24.93 19.45
C ALA A 5 17.61 -23.71 18.87
N LEU A 6 16.87 -22.64 18.56
CA LEU A 6 17.45 -21.37 18.13
C LEU A 6 18.32 -20.76 19.23
N TRP A 7 17.85 -20.78 20.49
CA TRP A 7 18.65 -20.32 21.63
C TRP A 7 19.92 -21.14 21.83
N GLN A 8 19.85 -22.47 21.69
CA GLN A 8 21.05 -23.33 21.74
C GLN A 8 22.04 -22.98 20.62
N GLN A 9 21.55 -22.77 19.39
CA GLN A 9 22.40 -22.40 18.26
C GLN A 9 23.10 -21.05 18.45
N VAL A 10 22.39 -20.04 18.98
CA VAL A 10 22.99 -18.72 19.29
C VAL A 10 24.02 -18.82 20.43
N HIS A 11 23.76 -19.64 21.45
CA HIS A 11 24.72 -19.84 22.54
C HIS A 11 25.93 -20.70 22.11
N SER A 12 25.77 -21.55 21.09
CA SER A 12 26.87 -22.30 20.49
C SER A 12 27.64 -21.53 19.42
N ALA A 13 27.16 -20.34 19.02
CA ALA A 13 27.90 -19.48 18.10
C ALA A 13 29.17 -18.94 18.75
N THR A 14 30.15 -18.62 17.92
CA THR A 14 31.42 -18.04 18.35
C THR A 14 31.20 -16.67 19.01
N SER A 15 32.15 -16.25 19.84
CA SER A 15 32.10 -14.93 20.49
C SER A 15 32.04 -13.76 19.49
N GLU A 16 32.57 -13.95 18.28
CA GLU A 16 32.50 -12.96 17.20
C GLU A 16 31.11 -12.88 16.58
N GLU A 17 30.49 -14.02 16.28
CA GLU A 17 29.12 -14.10 15.79
C GLU A 17 28.12 -13.53 16.81
N GLN A 18 28.30 -13.82 18.10
CA GLN A 18 27.47 -13.25 19.16
C GLN A 18 27.56 -11.71 19.20
N LYS A 19 28.78 -11.16 19.09
CA LYS A 19 28.98 -9.69 19.02
C LYS A 19 28.34 -9.07 17.79
N LEU A 20 28.36 -9.75 16.64
CA LEU A 20 27.67 -9.29 15.43
C LEU A 20 26.15 -9.26 15.64
N ILE A 21 25.58 -10.32 16.24
CA ILE A 21 24.15 -10.36 16.58
C ILE A 21 23.78 -9.21 17.52
N GLU A 22 24.57 -8.98 18.58
CA GLU A 22 24.33 -7.87 19.52
C GLU A 22 24.37 -6.51 18.82
N ARG A 23 25.37 -6.27 17.96
CA ARG A 23 25.49 -5.02 17.20
C ARG A 23 24.29 -4.80 16.28
N VAL A 24 23.85 -5.85 15.57
CA VAL A 24 22.67 -5.78 14.71
C VAL A 24 21.43 -5.48 15.55
N LEU A 25 21.19 -6.18 16.65
CA LEU A 25 20.01 -5.94 17.50
C LEU A 25 20.01 -4.54 18.15
N ALA A 26 21.19 -3.95 18.36
CA ALA A 26 21.34 -2.60 18.89
C ALA A 26 21.17 -1.50 17.82
N SER A 27 21.16 -1.84 16.53
CA SER A 27 21.09 -0.85 15.44
C SER A 27 19.73 -0.14 15.36
N SER A 28 18.68 -0.74 15.92
CA SER A 28 17.35 -0.14 15.98
C SER A 28 16.55 -0.68 17.16
N ALA A 29 15.93 0.23 17.93
CA ALA A 29 15.06 -0.12 19.04
C ALA A 29 13.86 -0.99 18.62
N ALA A 30 13.44 -0.90 17.36
CA ALA A 30 12.33 -1.66 16.80
C ALA A 30 12.75 -3.04 16.24
N LEU A 31 14.04 -3.26 15.96
CA LEU A 31 14.49 -4.46 15.26
C LEU A 31 14.35 -5.72 16.13
N LYS A 32 14.74 -5.64 17.40
CA LYS A 32 14.63 -6.76 18.34
C LYS A 32 13.18 -7.26 18.52
N PRO A 33 12.18 -6.40 18.82
CA PRO A 33 10.80 -6.86 18.92
C PRO A 33 10.26 -7.38 17.57
N ALA A 34 10.58 -6.73 16.44
CA ALA A 34 10.16 -7.18 15.12
C ALA A 34 10.70 -8.57 14.76
N LEU A 35 11.97 -8.85 15.09
CA LEU A 35 12.59 -10.15 14.84
C LEU A 35 11.95 -11.25 15.70
N ILE A 36 11.65 -10.95 16.97
CA ILE A 36 10.95 -11.89 17.86
C ILE A 36 9.56 -12.23 17.31
N GLU A 37 8.83 -11.23 16.84
CA GLU A 37 7.51 -11.42 16.22
C GLU A 37 7.63 -12.25 14.94
N ALA A 38 8.54 -11.89 14.03
CA ALA A 38 8.78 -12.62 12.79
C ALA A 38 9.09 -14.09 13.05
N LEU A 39 10.04 -14.40 13.94
CA LEU A 39 10.41 -15.77 14.32
C LEU A 39 9.24 -16.54 14.95
N SER A 40 8.41 -15.86 15.74
CA SER A 40 7.20 -16.46 16.33
C SER A 40 6.16 -16.80 15.26
N GLU A 41 6.00 -15.93 14.26
CA GLU A 41 5.08 -16.14 13.13
C GLU A 41 5.55 -17.22 12.15
N MET A 42 6.86 -17.35 11.93
CA MET A 42 7.44 -18.43 11.11
C MET A 42 7.09 -19.81 11.66
N ASN A 43 7.02 -19.97 12.98
CA ASN A 43 6.65 -21.22 13.61
C ASN A 43 5.17 -21.58 13.46
N LYS A 44 4.31 -20.61 13.11
CA LYS A 44 2.86 -20.81 12.96
C LYS A 44 2.46 -21.20 11.55
N SER A 45 3.29 -20.93 10.54
CA SER A 45 2.96 -21.17 9.13
C SER A 45 4.18 -21.35 8.26
N THR A 46 4.24 -22.50 7.56
CA THR A 46 5.27 -22.78 6.55
C THR A 46 5.31 -21.72 5.45
N ALA A 47 4.15 -21.19 5.05
CA ALA A 47 4.08 -20.12 4.04
C ALA A 47 4.70 -18.81 4.55
N ARG A 48 4.42 -18.41 5.79
CA ARG A 48 5.04 -17.23 6.41
C ARG A 48 6.55 -17.39 6.54
N SER A 49 7.01 -18.59 6.92
CA SER A 49 8.43 -18.92 7.00
C SER A 49 9.14 -18.78 5.65
N LYS A 50 8.58 -19.37 4.58
CA LYS A 50 9.16 -19.26 3.24
C LYS A 50 9.14 -17.83 2.71
N PHE A 51 8.07 -17.09 2.96
CA PHE A 51 7.99 -15.69 2.55
C PHE A 51 9.08 -14.83 3.20
N LEU A 52 9.28 -14.95 4.52
CA LEU A 52 10.34 -14.21 5.21
C LEU A 52 11.75 -14.60 4.73
N GLN A 53 11.97 -15.89 4.43
CA GLN A 53 13.19 -16.33 3.79
C GLN A 53 13.42 -15.62 2.44
N TYR A 54 12.41 -15.59 1.57
CA TYR A 54 12.52 -14.90 0.28
C TYR A 54 12.79 -13.40 0.44
N VAL A 55 12.17 -12.74 1.41
CA VAL A 55 12.43 -11.31 1.69
C VAL A 55 13.90 -11.09 2.05
N LEU A 56 14.46 -11.90 2.96
CA LEU A 56 15.85 -11.77 3.38
C LEU A 56 16.84 -12.07 2.25
N GLU A 57 16.61 -13.13 1.48
CA GLU A 57 17.45 -13.51 0.34
C GLU A 57 17.42 -12.43 -0.74
N THR A 58 16.24 -11.88 -1.03
CA THR A 58 16.04 -10.77 -1.99
C THR A 58 16.79 -9.52 -1.52
N ALA A 59 16.62 -9.11 -0.27
CA ALA A 59 17.27 -7.92 0.27
C ALA A 59 18.81 -8.07 0.25
N LEU A 60 19.33 -9.25 0.60
CA LEU A 60 20.76 -9.55 0.57
C LEU A 60 21.33 -9.58 -0.85
N ALA A 61 20.58 -10.11 -1.81
CA ALA A 61 20.99 -10.11 -3.21
C ALA A 61 21.12 -8.67 -3.75
N VAL A 62 20.14 -7.80 -3.44
CA VAL A 62 20.19 -6.40 -3.83
C VAL A 62 21.32 -5.65 -3.14
N SER A 63 21.53 -5.85 -1.84
CA SER A 63 22.55 -5.11 -1.09
C SER A 63 23.99 -5.39 -1.53
N ARG A 64 24.23 -6.50 -2.23
CA ARG A 64 25.55 -6.86 -2.79
C ARG A 64 25.86 -6.11 -4.09
N GLU A 65 24.82 -5.77 -4.84
CA GLU A 65 24.91 -5.28 -6.21
C GLU A 65 24.60 -3.79 -6.31
N VAL A 66 23.87 -3.26 -5.33
CA VAL A 66 23.46 -1.86 -5.26
C VAL A 66 24.18 -1.16 -4.12
N LYS A 67 24.86 -0.05 -4.43
CA LYS A 67 25.37 0.86 -3.41
C LYS A 67 24.20 1.59 -2.75
N ILE A 68 23.96 1.30 -1.47
CA ILE A 68 22.98 1.99 -0.64
C ILE A 68 23.75 3.05 0.15
N ALA A 69 23.40 4.32 -0.01
CA ALA A 69 24.03 5.40 0.73
C ALA A 69 23.33 5.59 2.09
N ASP A 70 24.04 6.11 3.10
CA ASP A 70 23.41 6.43 4.40
C ASP A 70 22.27 7.44 4.22
N THR A 71 22.40 8.37 3.27
CA THR A 71 21.35 9.33 2.88
C THR A 71 20.09 8.69 2.28
N ASP A 72 20.16 7.44 1.81
CA ASP A 72 18.96 6.71 1.37
C ASP A 72 18.12 6.28 2.60
N LEU A 73 18.70 6.27 3.80
CA LEU A 73 18.18 5.62 5.02
C LEU A 73 17.83 6.61 6.14
N ASP A 74 17.71 7.91 5.84
CA ASP A 74 17.64 8.99 6.83
C ASP A 74 16.37 8.99 7.70
N ASP A 75 15.24 8.47 7.19
CA ASP A 75 13.97 8.40 7.93
C ASP A 75 13.39 6.97 7.96
N PRO A 76 13.31 6.32 9.14
CA PRO A 76 12.65 5.03 9.29
C PRO A 76 11.19 5.00 8.85
N GLN A 77 10.48 6.13 8.89
CA GLN A 77 9.08 6.23 8.42
C GLN A 77 8.98 6.11 6.90
N THR A 78 10.05 6.44 6.16
CA THR A 78 10.10 6.30 4.69
C THR A 78 10.74 4.98 4.27
N GLY A 79 10.99 4.04 5.19
CA GLY A 79 11.71 2.80 4.91
C GLY A 79 11.11 1.99 3.75
N PHE A 80 9.79 1.96 3.63
CA PHE A 80 9.11 1.31 2.50
C PHE A 80 9.40 1.99 1.16
N GLU A 81 9.29 3.32 1.10
CA GLU A 81 9.55 4.10 -0.12
C GLU A 81 11.02 3.98 -0.54
N THR A 82 11.94 4.04 0.43
CA THR A 82 13.37 3.80 0.20
C THR A 82 13.58 2.41 -0.40
N MET A 83 12.99 1.35 0.19
CA MET A 83 13.12 -0.01 -0.35
C MET A 83 12.62 -0.11 -1.79
N VAL A 84 11.47 0.47 -2.11
CA VAL A 84 10.93 0.47 -3.48
C VAL A 84 11.87 1.22 -4.44
N LYS A 85 12.38 2.40 -4.05
CA LYS A 85 13.34 3.18 -4.85
C LYS A 85 14.63 2.39 -5.13
N VAL A 86 15.19 1.74 -4.11
CA VAL A 86 16.41 0.92 -4.24
C VAL A 86 16.15 -0.29 -5.13
N PHE A 87 15.04 -0.99 -4.95
CA PHE A 87 14.71 -2.20 -5.73
C PHE A 87 14.35 -1.88 -7.19
N ALA A 88 13.91 -0.65 -7.47
CA ALA A 88 13.62 -0.19 -8.82
C ALA A 88 14.86 0.29 -9.60
N ARG A 89 16.05 0.33 -8.99
CA ARG A 89 17.29 0.68 -9.70
C ARG A 89 17.66 -0.39 -10.74
N PRO A 90 18.25 -0.02 -11.89
CA PRO A 90 18.58 -0.98 -12.96
C PRO A 90 19.42 -2.18 -12.49
N GLU A 91 20.38 -1.95 -11.59
CA GLU A 91 21.27 -2.97 -11.03
C GLU A 91 20.49 -3.96 -10.16
N ALA A 92 19.57 -3.46 -9.32
CA ALA A 92 18.68 -4.30 -8.52
C ALA A 92 17.78 -5.16 -9.43
N LEU A 93 17.17 -4.55 -10.44
CA LEU A 93 16.24 -5.24 -11.34
C LEU A 93 16.92 -6.33 -12.16
N LYS A 94 18.18 -6.12 -12.57
CA LYS A 94 18.98 -7.15 -13.25
C LYS A 94 19.15 -8.41 -12.39
N VAL A 95 19.23 -8.25 -11.07
CA VAL A 95 19.38 -9.36 -10.11
C VAL A 95 18.03 -9.99 -9.79
N LEU A 96 17.03 -9.16 -9.51
CA LEU A 96 15.73 -9.60 -9.03
C LEU A 96 14.84 -10.19 -10.12
N ALA A 97 14.91 -9.61 -11.32
CA ALA A 97 13.97 -9.92 -12.40
C ALA A 97 14.60 -9.73 -13.79
N PRO A 98 15.70 -10.45 -14.09
CA PRO A 98 16.51 -10.24 -15.31
C PRO A 98 15.74 -10.39 -16.63
N ALA A 99 14.65 -11.17 -16.63
CA ALA A 99 13.84 -11.47 -17.81
C ALA A 99 12.48 -10.76 -17.82
N ASP A 100 12.20 -9.89 -16.84
CA ASP A 100 10.89 -9.27 -16.68
C ASP A 100 10.95 -7.77 -16.98
N PRO A 101 10.60 -7.36 -18.22
CA PRO A 101 10.63 -5.96 -18.62
C PRO A 101 9.66 -5.08 -17.83
N LEU A 102 8.69 -5.65 -17.12
CA LEU A 102 7.69 -4.93 -16.33
C LEU A 102 8.03 -4.87 -14.83
N ALA A 103 9.17 -5.42 -14.39
CA ALA A 103 9.53 -5.46 -12.97
C ALA A 103 9.57 -4.04 -12.34
N ALA A 104 10.22 -3.09 -13.01
CA ALA A 104 10.26 -1.68 -12.59
C ALA A 104 8.84 -1.09 -12.47
N ALA A 105 7.99 -1.35 -13.47
CA ALA A 105 6.63 -0.84 -13.52
C ALA A 105 5.76 -1.41 -12.39
N ARG A 106 5.93 -2.69 -12.03
CA ARG A 106 5.21 -3.29 -10.89
C ARG A 106 5.63 -2.67 -9.57
N LEU A 107 6.93 -2.47 -9.33
CA LEU A 107 7.44 -1.80 -8.13
C LEU A 107 6.90 -0.38 -8.02
N LYS A 108 6.96 0.38 -9.13
CA LYS A 108 6.37 1.72 -9.21
C LYS A 108 4.86 1.69 -8.95
N GLY A 109 4.15 0.70 -9.50
CA GLY A 109 2.72 0.52 -9.29
C GLY A 109 2.34 0.32 -7.82
N VAL A 110 3.18 -0.35 -7.04
CA VAL A 110 2.98 -0.48 -5.58
C VAL A 110 3.07 0.89 -4.89
N GLN A 111 4.08 1.69 -5.22
CA GLN A 111 4.23 3.05 -4.67
C GLN A 111 3.07 3.96 -5.08
N VAL A 112 2.65 3.93 -6.35
CA VAL A 112 1.51 4.70 -6.84
C VAL A 112 0.23 4.33 -6.08
N LYS A 113 -0.02 3.04 -5.84
CA LYS A 113 -1.19 2.59 -5.06
C LYS A 113 -1.14 3.06 -3.61
N GLN A 114 0.05 3.08 -3.00
CA GLN A 114 0.21 3.65 -1.66
C GLN A 114 -0.15 5.14 -1.68
N GLU A 115 0.45 5.91 -2.58
CA GLU A 115 0.23 7.37 -2.67
C GLU A 115 -1.26 7.70 -2.91
N LEU A 116 -1.89 7.01 -3.86
CA LEU A 116 -3.31 7.22 -4.19
C LEU A 116 -4.23 7.00 -2.98
N LEU A 117 -3.90 6.06 -2.10
CA LEU A 117 -4.73 5.71 -0.96
C LEU A 117 -4.42 6.54 0.29
N TYR A 118 -3.13 6.81 0.55
CA TYR A 118 -2.67 7.43 1.81
C TYR A 118 -2.27 8.90 1.68
N GLY A 119 -2.12 9.44 0.46
CA GLY A 119 -1.62 10.80 0.23
C GLY A 119 -2.49 11.92 0.79
N ASP A 120 -3.80 11.69 0.98
CA ASP A 120 -4.72 12.65 1.58
C ASP A 120 -4.92 12.42 3.10
N GLY A 121 -4.16 11.51 3.70
CA GLY A 121 -4.27 11.11 5.09
C GLY A 121 -4.66 9.64 5.27
N GLN A 122 -4.67 9.19 6.53
CA GLN A 122 -4.92 7.81 6.89
C GLN A 122 -6.36 7.38 6.51
N PRO A 123 -6.55 6.39 5.61
CA PRO A 123 -7.88 5.89 5.27
C PRO A 123 -8.63 5.36 6.49
N LEU A 124 -9.94 5.60 6.51
CA LEU A 124 -10.82 5.15 7.58
C LEU A 124 -11.13 3.66 7.44
N LYS A 125 -11.29 2.97 8.57
CA LYS A 125 -11.89 1.65 8.67
C LYS A 125 -13.42 1.76 8.71
N SER A 126 -14.12 0.65 8.49
CA SER A 126 -15.58 0.60 8.53
C SER A 126 -16.19 1.13 9.82
N GLU A 127 -15.53 0.90 10.97
CA GLU A 127 -15.97 1.40 12.28
C GLU A 127 -15.86 2.94 12.38
N GLU A 128 -14.80 3.52 11.83
CA GLU A 128 -14.56 4.96 11.83
C GLU A 128 -15.54 5.67 10.89
N VAL A 129 -15.80 5.09 9.71
CA VAL A 129 -16.85 5.58 8.80
C VAL A 129 -18.23 5.51 9.43
N ALA A 130 -18.53 4.43 10.17
CA ALA A 130 -19.80 4.27 10.86
C ALA A 130 -20.03 5.38 11.90
N GLN A 131 -18.98 5.68 12.70
CA GLN A 131 -19.00 6.79 13.66
C GLN A 131 -19.18 8.13 12.96
N LEU A 132 -18.39 8.39 11.92
CA LEU A 132 -18.39 9.65 11.18
C LEU A 132 -19.75 9.95 10.51
N LEU A 133 -20.41 8.94 9.96
CA LEU A 133 -21.72 9.07 9.31
C LEU A 133 -22.90 8.88 10.27
N HIS A 134 -22.66 8.61 11.56
CA HIS A 134 -23.68 8.26 12.55
C HIS A 134 -24.60 7.10 12.11
N ILE A 135 -24.03 6.05 11.53
CA ILE A 135 -24.73 4.84 11.08
C ILE A 135 -24.08 3.58 11.66
N THR A 136 -24.71 2.42 11.46
CA THR A 136 -24.10 1.14 11.85
C THR A 136 -23.01 0.72 10.87
N ARG A 137 -22.04 -0.07 11.34
CA ARG A 137 -21.04 -0.72 10.46
C ARG A 137 -21.69 -1.55 9.34
N GLN A 138 -22.82 -2.21 9.62
CA GLN A 138 -23.58 -2.95 8.60
C GLN A 138 -24.17 -2.01 7.54
N ALA A 139 -24.61 -0.81 7.92
CA ALA A 139 -25.07 0.20 6.97
C ALA A 139 -23.92 0.72 6.11
N VAL A 140 -22.71 0.90 6.66
CA VAL A 140 -21.51 1.22 5.86
C VAL A 140 -21.25 0.15 4.79
N ASP A 141 -21.25 -1.13 5.18
CA ASP A 141 -21.03 -2.22 4.23
C ASP A 141 -22.14 -2.29 3.17
N LYS A 142 -23.40 -2.07 3.56
CA LYS A 142 -24.53 -1.99 2.62
C LYS A 142 -24.37 -0.83 1.62
N ARG A 143 -23.89 0.34 2.06
CA ARG A 143 -23.62 1.49 1.19
C ARG A 143 -22.48 1.18 0.22
N ARG A 144 -21.37 0.59 0.70
CA ARG A 144 -20.26 0.14 -0.14
C ARG A 144 -20.71 -0.87 -1.21
N LEU A 145 -21.46 -1.89 -0.83
CA LEU A 145 -21.99 -2.90 -1.77
C LEU A 145 -22.91 -2.30 -2.84
N LYS A 146 -23.59 -1.20 -2.52
CA LYS A 146 -24.43 -0.45 -3.46
C LYS A 146 -23.65 0.55 -4.32
N GLY A 147 -22.32 0.64 -4.18
CA GLY A 147 -21.51 1.62 -4.90
C GLY A 147 -21.68 3.05 -4.38
N GLN A 148 -22.16 3.24 -3.15
CA GLN A 148 -22.37 4.57 -2.55
C GLN A 148 -21.15 5.05 -1.74
N LEU A 149 -20.16 4.16 -1.54
CA LEU A 149 -18.90 4.44 -0.87
C LEU A 149 -17.78 3.73 -1.64
N LEU A 150 -16.63 4.39 -1.77
CA LEU A 150 -15.43 3.78 -2.32
C LEU A 150 -14.68 3.06 -1.19
N GLY A 151 -14.76 1.73 -1.18
CA GLY A 151 -14.12 0.88 -0.17
C GLY A 151 -13.10 -0.08 -0.80
N LEU A 152 -11.81 0.10 -0.47
CA LEU A 152 -10.72 -0.75 -0.93
C LEU A 152 -10.57 -1.96 -0.02
N SER A 153 -10.60 -3.17 -0.59
CA SER A 153 -10.53 -4.42 0.16
C SER A 153 -9.13 -4.68 0.73
N LEU A 154 -9.05 -5.03 2.01
CA LEU A 154 -7.89 -5.63 2.68
C LEU A 154 -8.02 -7.16 2.81
N GLY A 155 -8.85 -7.77 1.96
CA GLY A 155 -9.21 -9.19 2.04
C GLY A 155 -9.93 -9.49 3.35
N ARG A 156 -9.41 -10.46 4.13
CA ARG A 156 -10.04 -10.87 5.40
C ARG A 156 -10.00 -9.78 6.49
N ARG A 157 -9.22 -8.71 6.30
CA ARG A 157 -9.06 -7.63 7.29
C ARG A 157 -10.07 -6.49 7.12
N GLY A 158 -11.03 -6.62 6.19
CA GLY A 158 -12.08 -5.63 5.99
C GLY A 158 -11.78 -4.67 4.84
N TYR A 159 -12.21 -3.42 4.97
CA TYR A 159 -12.12 -2.39 3.94
C TYR A 159 -11.52 -1.09 4.49
N LEU A 160 -10.84 -0.37 3.62
CA LEU A 160 -10.38 1.00 3.84
C LEU A 160 -11.14 1.98 2.96
N TYR A 161 -11.45 3.14 3.51
CA TYR A 161 -12.22 4.19 2.85
C TYR A 161 -11.34 5.45 2.79
N PRO A 162 -10.95 5.91 1.58
CA PRO A 162 -10.18 7.15 1.45
C PRO A 162 -10.90 8.32 2.11
N VAL A 163 -10.16 9.12 2.89
CA VAL A 163 -10.73 10.16 3.77
C VAL A 163 -11.43 11.28 3.01
N TRP A 164 -10.91 11.63 1.82
CA TRP A 164 -11.43 12.71 0.98
C TRP A 164 -12.87 12.51 0.52
N GLN A 165 -13.39 11.28 0.59
CA GLN A 165 -14.77 10.97 0.19
C GLN A 165 -15.80 11.48 1.19
N PHE A 166 -15.36 11.99 2.34
CA PHE A 166 -16.21 12.51 3.39
C PHE A 166 -15.93 13.99 3.64
N GLN A 167 -16.99 14.78 3.82
CA GLN A 167 -16.90 16.20 4.16
C GLN A 167 -18.05 16.56 5.10
N ALA A 168 -17.75 17.27 6.19
CA ALA A 168 -18.74 17.70 7.19
C ALA A 168 -19.68 16.56 7.69
N GLY A 169 -19.12 15.37 7.91
CA GLY A 169 -19.89 14.20 8.39
C GLY A 169 -20.82 13.56 7.35
N GLN A 170 -20.67 13.92 6.07
CA GLN A 170 -21.45 13.37 4.97
C GLN A 170 -20.53 12.83 3.87
N VAL A 171 -21.09 12.00 2.98
CA VAL A 171 -20.39 11.57 1.76
C VAL A 171 -20.35 12.73 0.77
N LEU A 172 -19.24 12.88 0.06
CA LEU A 172 -19.05 13.92 -0.94
C LEU A 172 -20.20 13.88 -1.98
N PRO A 173 -20.91 15.02 -2.20
CA PRO A 173 -22.01 15.06 -3.15
C PRO A 173 -21.60 14.58 -4.55
N GLY A 174 -22.47 13.80 -5.20
CA GLY A 174 -22.21 13.27 -6.54
C GLY A 174 -21.33 12.02 -6.61
N LEU A 175 -20.62 11.64 -5.54
CA LEU A 175 -19.74 10.48 -5.54
C LEU A 175 -20.46 9.18 -5.93
N GLU A 176 -21.67 8.95 -5.42
CA GLU A 176 -22.48 7.78 -5.78
C GLU A 176 -22.75 7.69 -7.29
N ARG A 177 -23.01 8.83 -7.95
CA ARG A 177 -23.25 8.87 -9.40
C ARG A 177 -21.99 8.53 -10.18
N VAL A 178 -20.85 9.05 -9.73
CA VAL A 178 -19.54 8.76 -10.35
C VAL A 178 -19.18 7.29 -10.19
N LEU A 179 -19.35 6.72 -9.00
CA LEU A 179 -19.10 5.30 -8.75
C LEU A 179 -20.06 4.39 -9.54
N ALA A 180 -21.31 4.82 -9.74
CA ALA A 180 -22.26 4.12 -10.59
C ALA A 180 -21.83 4.12 -12.07
N ALA A 181 -21.30 5.23 -12.58
CA ALA A 181 -20.74 5.32 -13.93
C ALA A 181 -19.50 4.42 -14.10
N LEU A 182 -18.72 4.22 -13.03
CA LEU A 182 -17.50 3.38 -13.03
C LEU A 182 -17.73 1.96 -12.48
N LYS A 183 -18.97 1.48 -12.41
CA LYS A 183 -19.33 0.21 -11.76
C LYS A 183 -18.62 -1.02 -12.34
N ASP A 184 -18.23 -0.97 -13.61
CA ASP A 184 -17.58 -2.06 -14.32
C ASP A 184 -16.05 -2.09 -14.09
N TYR A 185 -15.51 -1.06 -13.43
CA TYR A 185 -14.10 -0.96 -13.06
C TYR A 185 -13.87 -1.38 -11.61
N ASP A 186 -12.70 -1.95 -11.33
CA ASP A 186 -12.30 -2.29 -9.97
C ASP A 186 -12.03 -1.03 -9.12
N THR A 187 -12.05 -1.19 -7.79
CA THR A 187 -11.91 -0.07 -6.86
C THR A 187 -10.60 0.69 -6.98
N TRP A 188 -9.50 0.05 -7.42
CA TRP A 188 -8.24 0.77 -7.65
C TRP A 188 -8.35 1.65 -8.88
N THR A 189 -8.99 1.17 -9.94
CA THR A 189 -9.27 1.96 -11.13
C THR A 189 -10.19 3.15 -10.82
N GLN A 190 -11.24 2.93 -10.02
CA GLN A 190 -12.13 4.00 -9.56
C GLN A 190 -11.37 5.07 -8.75
N LEU A 191 -10.53 4.65 -7.80
CA LEU A 191 -9.68 5.55 -7.02
C LEU A 191 -8.71 6.34 -7.93
N MET A 192 -8.06 5.63 -8.87
CA MET A 192 -7.11 6.23 -9.80
C MET A 192 -7.78 7.28 -10.69
N PHE A 193 -8.97 7.00 -11.23
CA PHE A 193 -9.76 7.99 -11.97
C PHE A 193 -9.97 9.25 -11.13
N LEU A 194 -10.47 9.12 -9.90
CA LEU A 194 -10.78 10.28 -9.04
C LEU A 194 -9.55 11.13 -8.71
N LYS A 195 -8.37 10.52 -8.65
CA LYS A 195 -7.13 11.16 -8.18
C LYS A 195 -6.16 11.55 -9.30
N THR A 196 -6.44 11.18 -10.55
CA THR A 196 -5.56 11.47 -11.70
C THR A 196 -6.22 12.52 -12.59
N GLY A 197 -5.43 13.50 -13.04
CA GLY A 197 -5.92 14.55 -13.94
C GLY A 197 -6.57 13.98 -15.18
N ASP A 198 -7.65 14.61 -15.63
CA ASP A 198 -8.45 14.16 -16.76
C ASP A 198 -8.47 15.22 -17.86
N VAL A 199 -8.12 14.83 -19.08
CA VAL A 199 -8.15 15.74 -20.25
C VAL A 199 -9.54 16.32 -20.50
N ARG A 200 -10.59 15.58 -20.15
CA ARG A 200 -12.00 16.01 -20.27
C ARG A 200 -12.39 17.05 -19.22
N LEU A 201 -11.54 17.27 -18.22
CA LEU A 201 -11.72 18.21 -17.12
C LEU A 201 -10.64 19.31 -17.13
N ASP A 202 -10.04 19.57 -18.30
CA ASP A 202 -8.93 20.52 -18.51
C ASP A 202 -7.67 20.17 -17.70
N GLY A 203 -7.43 18.88 -17.46
CA GLY A 203 -6.31 18.38 -16.66
C GLY A 203 -6.53 18.40 -15.15
N ALA A 204 -7.65 18.96 -14.68
CA ALA A 204 -8.05 18.84 -13.27
C ALA A 204 -8.42 17.40 -12.93
N THR A 205 -8.28 17.03 -11.67
CA THR A 205 -8.76 15.74 -11.19
C THR A 205 -10.28 15.73 -11.05
N PRO A 206 -10.94 14.58 -11.29
CA PRO A 206 -12.36 14.44 -11.00
C PRO A 206 -12.72 14.77 -9.54
N LEU A 207 -11.83 14.48 -8.59
CA LEU A 207 -12.04 14.83 -7.18
C LEU A 207 -12.11 16.35 -6.96
N GLU A 208 -11.20 17.13 -7.53
CA GLU A 208 -11.19 18.60 -7.39
C GLU A 208 -12.47 19.21 -7.96
N ARG A 209 -12.91 18.76 -9.14
CA ARG A 209 -14.17 19.21 -9.76
C ARG A 209 -15.39 18.81 -8.94
N LEU A 210 -15.39 17.60 -8.39
CA LEU A 210 -16.47 17.11 -7.54
C LEU A 210 -16.57 17.92 -6.23
N GLN A 211 -15.43 18.26 -5.62
CA GLN A 211 -15.37 19.15 -4.44
C GLN A 211 -15.82 20.58 -4.74
N ALA A 212 -15.60 21.06 -5.97
CA ALA A 212 -16.13 22.34 -6.46
C ALA A 212 -17.64 22.31 -6.79
N GLY A 213 -18.29 21.14 -6.68
CA GLY A 213 -19.71 20.96 -6.97
C GLY A 213 -20.03 20.73 -8.46
N ASP A 214 -19.03 20.56 -9.31
CA ASP A 214 -19.19 20.30 -10.74
C ASP A 214 -19.50 18.81 -11.02
N ILE A 215 -20.64 18.36 -10.49
CA ILE A 215 -20.99 16.93 -10.44
C ILE A 215 -21.25 16.37 -11.84
N ASP A 216 -22.03 17.05 -12.66
CA ASP A 216 -22.48 16.50 -13.95
C ASP A 216 -21.33 16.33 -14.94
N THR A 217 -20.38 17.27 -14.97
CA THR A 217 -19.17 17.18 -15.80
C THR A 217 -18.30 16.00 -15.37
N VAL A 218 -18.15 15.77 -14.07
CA VAL A 218 -17.38 14.63 -13.55
C VAL A 218 -18.08 13.30 -13.86
N VAL A 219 -19.40 13.23 -13.75
CA VAL A 219 -20.17 12.03 -14.11
C VAL A 219 -20.02 11.74 -15.60
N TRP A 220 -20.12 12.74 -16.46
CA TRP A 220 -19.90 12.58 -17.91
C TRP A 220 -18.48 12.06 -18.21
N ALA A 221 -17.45 12.64 -17.55
CA ALA A 221 -16.08 12.15 -17.68
C ALA A 221 -15.94 10.69 -17.20
N ALA A 222 -16.68 10.28 -16.16
CA ALA A 222 -16.68 8.91 -15.68
C ALA A 222 -17.36 7.95 -16.68
N GLU A 223 -18.46 8.34 -17.29
CA GLU A 223 -19.18 7.55 -18.31
C GLU A 223 -18.33 7.33 -19.58
N CYS A 224 -17.53 8.33 -19.97
CA CYS A 224 -16.62 8.21 -21.10
C CYS A 224 -15.31 7.47 -20.76
N TYR A 225 -15.08 7.10 -19.49
CA TYR A 225 -13.80 6.53 -19.05
C TYR A 225 -13.51 5.19 -19.74
N GLY A 226 -12.30 5.04 -20.28
CA GLY A 226 -11.87 3.84 -21.01
C GLY A 226 -12.43 3.70 -22.43
N THR A 227 -13.20 4.67 -22.92
CA THR A 227 -13.63 4.71 -24.33
C THR A 227 -12.53 5.34 -25.19
N PRO A 228 -12.01 4.65 -26.22
CA PRO A 228 -11.07 5.26 -27.15
C PRO A 228 -11.77 6.36 -27.95
N GLY A 229 -11.44 7.63 -27.69
CA GLY A 229 -11.80 8.76 -28.56
C GLY A 229 -13.03 9.59 -28.14
N ALA A 230 -12.92 10.35 -27.06
CA ALA A 230 -13.68 11.60 -26.89
C ALA A 230 -12.70 12.67 -26.38
N ALA A 231 -11.88 13.15 -27.31
CA ALA A 231 -11.06 14.35 -27.20
C ALA A 231 -11.57 15.35 -28.23
#